data_AF-A0A3A9A299-F1
#
_entry.id   AF-A0A3A9A299-F1
#
_cell.length_a   1.000
_cell.length_b   1.000
_cell.length_c   1.000
_cell.angle_alpha   90.00
_cell.angle_beta   90.00
_cell.angle_gamma   90.00
#
_symmetry.space_group_name_H-M   'P 1'
#
loop_
_entity.id
_entity.type
_entity.pdbx_description
1 polymer ?
#
loop_
_entity_poly.entity_id
_entity_poly.type
_entity_poly.pdbx_seq_one_letter_code
_entity_poly.pdbx_strand_id
1 'polypeptide(L)'
;MWIDYYKLADWELVKEVVVGGLEWVGFSKVNTRKLLCISSQKTTIIDCFSGEILACSCEYDEEATIAYCDELPDEEISIAGYYGGKLPDSSVQGDSISVTKENLITTVLFSSAQGNESMIFRNYGFYTCGFSSDGKYFVFAQDAGVTVLRRSN
;
A
#
# COMPACT_ATOMS: atom_id res chain seq x y z
N MET A 1 13.84 -3.58 -5.65
CA MET A 1 13.39 -4.74 -6.46
C MET A 1 11.88 -4.80 -6.29
N TRP A 2 11.09 -4.78 -7.35
CA TRP A 2 9.63 -4.87 -7.21
C TRP A 2 9.19 -6.22 -6.65
N ILE A 3 7.97 -6.26 -6.11
CA ILE A 3 7.41 -7.51 -5.57
C ILE A 3 7.17 -8.53 -6.67
N ASP A 4 7.24 -9.81 -6.31
CA ASP A 4 6.87 -10.91 -7.18
C ASP A 4 5.36 -11.13 -7.12
N TYR A 5 4.60 -10.26 -7.78
CA TYR A 5 3.14 -10.25 -7.69
C TYR A 5 2.48 -11.46 -8.38
N TYR A 6 3.19 -12.19 -9.23
CA TYR A 6 2.69 -13.44 -9.84
C TYR A 6 2.43 -14.55 -8.81
N LYS A 7 2.96 -14.41 -7.60
CA LYS A 7 2.71 -15.32 -6.48
C LYS A 7 1.44 -15.01 -5.68
N LEU A 8 0.80 -13.86 -5.92
CA LEU A 8 -0.47 -13.53 -5.30
C LEU A 8 -1.59 -14.04 -6.22
N ALA A 9 -2.03 -15.28 -6.00
CA ALA A 9 -3.17 -15.84 -6.72
C ALA A 9 -4.41 -14.97 -6.50
N ASP A 10 -5.21 -14.78 -7.55
CA ASP A 10 -6.40 -13.91 -7.56
C ASP A 10 -6.10 -12.40 -7.38
N TRP A 11 -4.85 -11.97 -7.60
CA TRP A 11 -4.47 -10.55 -7.64
C TRP A 11 -3.88 -10.20 -9.01
N GLU A 12 -4.34 -9.09 -9.59
CA GLU A 12 -3.88 -8.54 -10.85
C GLU A 12 -3.12 -7.22 -10.63
N LEU A 13 -2.04 -7.02 -11.39
CA LEU A 13 -1.32 -5.76 -11.40
C LEU A 13 -2.18 -4.67 -12.04
N VAL A 14 -2.42 -3.61 -11.28
CA VAL A 14 -3.03 -2.39 -11.80
C VAL A 14 -1.94 -1.47 -12.30
N LYS A 15 -0.95 -1.17 -11.43
CA LYS A 15 0.13 -0.25 -11.77
C LYS A 15 1.33 -0.36 -10.83
N GLU A 16 2.51 -0.18 -11.39
CA GLU A 16 3.71 0.21 -10.64
C GLU A 16 3.97 1.70 -10.86
N VAL A 17 4.16 2.44 -9.79
CA VAL A 17 4.40 3.88 -9.83
C VAL A 17 5.72 4.17 -9.16
N VAL A 18 6.65 4.75 -9.93
CA VAL A 18 7.90 5.28 -9.39
C VAL A 18 7.59 6.57 -8.64
N VAL A 19 7.92 6.62 -7.36
CA VAL A 19 7.69 7.79 -6.49
C VAL A 19 9.01 8.14 -5.81
N GLY A 20 9.67 9.19 -6.28
CA GLY A 20 10.93 9.64 -5.69
C GLY A 20 10.71 10.25 -4.31
N GLY A 21 11.36 9.68 -3.29
CA GLY A 21 11.24 10.15 -1.91
C GLY A 21 9.85 9.91 -1.33
N LEU A 22 9.25 8.74 -1.63
CA LEU A 22 8.03 8.26 -0.99
C LEU A 22 8.22 8.23 0.53
N GLU A 23 7.21 8.66 1.27
CA GLU A 23 7.27 8.69 2.74
C GLU A 23 6.12 7.88 3.31
N TRP A 24 4.91 8.09 2.78
CA TRP A 24 3.69 7.54 3.33
C TRP A 24 2.69 7.12 2.26
N VAL A 25 1.87 6.13 2.60
CA VAL A 25 0.68 5.75 1.84
C VAL A 25 -0.51 5.51 2.77
N GLY A 26 -1.72 5.68 2.27
CA GLY A 26 -2.94 5.42 3.04
C GLY A 26 -4.15 5.17 2.15
N PHE A 27 -4.92 4.14 2.45
CA PHE A 27 -6.20 3.91 1.75
C PHE A 27 -7.27 4.82 2.34
N SER A 28 -8.08 5.39 1.45
CA SER A 28 -9.37 5.96 1.81
C SER A 28 -10.28 4.86 2.40
N LYS A 29 -10.97 5.18 3.49
CA LYS A 29 -11.99 4.33 4.11
C LYS A 29 -13.37 4.59 3.52
N VAL A 30 -13.63 5.80 3.04
CA VAL A 30 -14.90 6.20 2.40
C VAL A 30 -14.96 5.74 0.94
N ASN A 31 -13.88 5.95 0.19
CA ASN A 31 -13.72 5.55 -1.21
C ASN A 31 -12.51 4.60 -1.35
N THR A 32 -12.72 3.33 -1.02
CA THR A 32 -11.69 2.27 -0.93
C THR A 32 -10.81 2.08 -2.17
N ARG A 33 -11.25 2.62 -3.31
CA ARG A 33 -10.51 2.65 -4.57
C ARG A 33 -9.39 3.70 -4.60
N LYS A 34 -9.32 4.62 -3.64
CA LYS A 34 -8.33 5.70 -3.61
C LYS A 34 -7.21 5.40 -2.62
N LEU A 35 -5.98 5.55 -3.09
CA LEU A 35 -4.76 5.43 -2.31
C LEU A 35 -4.02 6.77 -2.31
N LEU A 36 -3.90 7.37 -1.14
CA LEU A 36 -3.03 8.51 -0.90
C LEU A 36 -1.57 8.06 -0.93
N CYS A 37 -0.73 8.82 -1.63
CA CYS A 37 0.73 8.68 -1.63
C CYS A 37 1.35 10.04 -1.33
N ILE A 38 2.09 10.13 -0.23
CA ILE A 38 2.82 11.32 0.20
C ILE A 38 4.30 11.08 -0.06
N SER A 39 4.95 12.05 -0.70
CA SER A 39 6.39 12.07 -0.93
C SER A 39 6.93 13.45 -0.64
N SER A 40 8.23 13.53 -0.35
CA SER A 40 8.98 14.78 -0.20
C SER A 40 8.83 15.78 -1.35
N GLN A 41 8.40 15.33 -2.54
CA GLN A 41 8.24 16.17 -3.73
C GLN A 41 6.80 16.58 -4.01
N LYS A 42 5.84 15.69 -3.75
CA LYS A 42 4.42 15.89 -4.05
C LYS A 42 3.54 14.87 -3.36
N THR A 43 2.28 15.25 -3.18
CA THR A 43 1.21 14.33 -2.77
C THR A 43 0.33 14.00 -3.97
N THR A 44 -0.05 12.73 -4.07
CA THR A 44 -0.95 12.25 -5.12
C THR A 44 -1.97 11.27 -4.59
N ILE A 45 -3.16 11.24 -5.21
CA ILE A 45 -4.10 10.13 -5.11
C ILE A 45 -3.91 9.20 -6.32
N ILE A 46 -3.74 7.91 -6.05
CA ILE A 46 -3.80 6.85 -7.05
C ILE A 46 -5.20 6.24 -7.02
N ASP A 47 -5.80 6.14 -8.19
CA ASP A 47 -6.99 5.33 -8.38
C ASP A 47 -6.60 3.86 -8.56
N CYS A 48 -6.90 3.02 -7.58
CA CYS A 48 -6.47 1.62 -7.54
C CYS A 48 -7.20 0.70 -8.53
N PHE A 49 -8.19 1.20 -9.29
CA PHE A 49 -8.84 0.41 -10.33
C PHE A 49 -8.36 0.81 -11.72
N SER A 50 -8.24 2.11 -12.02
CA SER A 50 -7.80 2.62 -13.33
C SER A 50 -6.29 2.83 -13.40
N GLY A 51 -5.61 2.95 -12.26
CA GLY A 51 -4.21 3.34 -12.17
C GLY A 51 -3.98 4.83 -12.48
N GLU A 52 -5.03 5.64 -12.60
CA GLU A 52 -4.91 7.08 -12.81
C GLU A 52 -4.32 7.75 -11.56
N ILE A 53 -3.56 8.82 -11.78
CA ILE A 53 -2.85 9.54 -10.72
C ILE A 53 -3.27 11.00 -10.80
N LEU A 54 -3.72 11.53 -9.67
CA LEU A 54 -4.10 12.91 -9.50
C LEU A 54 -3.18 13.56 -8.47
N ALA A 55 -2.64 14.74 -8.79
CA ALA A 55 -1.92 15.54 -7.80
C ALA A 55 -2.91 16.20 -6.85
N CYS A 56 -2.58 16.24 -5.56
CA CYS A 56 -3.45 16.76 -4.51
C CYS A 56 -2.61 17.44 -3.41
N SER A 57 -3.28 18.12 -2.48
CA SER A 57 -2.65 18.69 -1.30
C SER A 57 -3.13 17.94 -0.04
N CYS A 58 -2.23 17.77 0.92
CA CYS A 58 -2.60 17.21 2.21
C CYS A 58 -1.82 17.85 3.35
N GLU A 59 -2.45 17.90 4.52
CA GLU A 59 -1.76 18.07 5.79
C GLU A 59 -1.66 16.70 6.46
N TYR A 60 -0.52 16.39 7.09
CA TYR A 60 -0.32 15.11 7.74
C TYR A 60 0.45 15.28 9.05
N ASP A 61 0.16 14.39 9.99
CA ASP A 61 0.82 14.29 11.28
C ASP A 61 1.54 12.93 11.34
N GLU A 62 2.86 12.99 11.38
CA GLU A 62 3.72 11.80 11.40
C GLU A 62 3.66 11.03 12.73
N GLU A 63 3.41 11.72 13.84
CA GLU A 63 3.33 11.10 15.17
C GLU A 63 1.99 10.38 15.34
N ALA A 64 0.91 11.03 14.91
CA ALA A 64 -0.43 10.45 14.92
C ALA A 64 -0.67 9.48 13.75
N THR A 65 0.19 9.48 12.73
CA THR A 65 0.09 8.65 11.51
C THR A 65 -1.23 8.85 10.76
N ILE A 66 -1.61 10.12 10.59
CA ILE A 66 -2.86 10.52 9.91
C ILE A 66 -2.61 11.62 8.88
N ALA A 67 -3.49 11.72 7.89
CA ALA A 67 -3.49 12.76 6.87
C ALA A 67 -4.91 13.22 6.52
N TYR A 68 -5.04 14.49 6.16
CA TYR A 68 -6.23 15.13 5.63
C TYR A 68 -5.93 15.61 4.21
N CYS A 69 -6.70 15.16 3.23
CA CYS A 69 -6.46 15.44 1.81
C CYS A 69 -7.63 16.22 1.21
N ASP A 70 -7.34 17.24 0.42
CA ASP A 70 -8.35 18.07 -0.26
C ASP A 70 -9.24 17.27 -1.23
N GLU A 71 -8.69 16.26 -1.90
CA GLU A 71 -9.43 15.34 -2.78
C GLU A 71 -10.24 14.27 -2.02
N LEU A 72 -10.05 14.15 -0.71
CA LEU A 72 -10.77 13.23 0.18
C LEU A 72 -11.18 13.98 1.48
N PRO A 73 -12.00 15.05 1.37
CA PRO A 73 -12.20 16.00 2.48
C PRO A 73 -13.07 15.47 3.62
N ASP A 74 -13.81 14.39 3.38
CA ASP A 74 -14.78 13.83 4.32
C ASP A 74 -14.19 12.76 5.26
N GLU A 75 -12.86 12.61 5.29
CA GLU A 75 -12.22 11.60 6.12
C GLU A 75 -10.81 11.96 6.62
N GLU A 76 -10.44 11.34 7.73
CA GLU A 76 -9.07 11.23 8.19
C GLU A 76 -8.48 9.92 7.67
N ILE A 77 -7.35 10.02 6.95
CA ILE A 77 -6.69 8.89 6.33
C ILE A 77 -5.57 8.41 7.24
N SER A 78 -5.65 7.17 7.71
CA SER A 78 -4.53 6.53 8.41
C SER A 78 -3.41 6.26 7.40
N ILE A 79 -2.19 6.71 7.71
CA ILE A 79 -1.03 6.56 6.84
C ILE A 79 0.00 5.60 7.42
N ALA A 80 0.74 4.93 6.54
CA ALA A 80 1.81 4.01 6.88
C ALA A 80 2.96 4.14 5.89
N GLY A 81 4.18 3.91 6.33
CA GLY A 81 5.36 4.19 5.53
C GLY A 81 6.66 3.85 6.23
N TYR A 82 7.74 4.47 5.78
CA TYR A 82 9.09 4.17 6.28
C TYR A 82 9.24 4.43 7.79
N TYR A 83 8.55 5.43 8.31
CA TYR A 83 8.69 5.90 9.69
C TYR A 83 7.68 5.29 10.66
N GLY A 84 6.72 4.49 10.20
CA GLY A 84 5.73 3.86 11.07
C GLY A 84 4.37 3.67 10.41
N GLY A 85 3.34 3.53 11.26
CA GLY A 85 2.00 3.18 10.84
C GLY A 85 1.89 1.74 10.32
N LYS A 86 0.66 1.30 10.05
CA LYS A 86 0.41 -0.03 9.50
C LYS A 86 -0.87 -0.02 8.67
N LEU A 87 -0.78 -0.57 7.46
CA LEU A 87 -1.96 -0.89 6.67
C LEU A 87 -2.57 -2.21 7.15
N PRO A 88 -3.87 -2.45 6.90
CA PRO A 88 -4.48 -3.75 7.17
C PRO A 88 -3.64 -4.91 6.62
N ASP A 89 -3.28 -5.85 7.49
CA ASP A 89 -2.45 -7.01 7.17
C ASP A 89 -3.26 -8.24 6.79
N SER A 90 -4.58 -8.13 6.80
CA SER A 90 -5.52 -9.14 6.34
C SER A 90 -6.64 -8.50 5.54
N SER A 91 -7.12 -9.22 4.52
CA SER A 91 -8.30 -8.86 3.74
C SER A 91 -9.55 -9.47 4.36
N VAL A 92 -10.72 -8.89 4.07
CA VAL A 92 -12.01 -9.43 4.52
C VAL A 92 -12.32 -10.81 3.92
N GLN A 93 -11.60 -11.22 2.87
CA GLN A 93 -11.72 -12.54 2.24
C GLN A 93 -10.76 -13.57 2.82
N GLY A 94 -9.88 -13.18 3.75
CA GLY A 94 -8.97 -14.08 4.47
C GLY A 94 -7.55 -14.17 3.93
N ASP A 95 -7.20 -13.37 2.91
CA ASP A 95 -5.79 -13.21 2.53
C ASP A 95 -5.06 -12.44 3.63
N SER A 96 -3.78 -12.72 3.83
CA SER A 96 -2.98 -12.06 4.88
C SER A 96 -1.52 -11.90 4.48
N ILE A 97 -0.83 -11.02 5.20
CA ILE A 97 0.60 -10.79 5.05
C ILE A 97 1.33 -10.99 6.38
N SER A 98 2.55 -11.52 6.28
CA SER A 98 3.49 -11.58 7.38
C SER A 98 4.77 -10.87 6.97
N VAL A 99 5.23 -9.94 7.82
CA VAL A 99 6.42 -9.13 7.57
C VAL A 99 7.43 -9.42 8.67
N THR A 100 8.59 -9.95 8.27
CA THR A 100 9.70 -10.24 9.18
C THR A 100 10.90 -9.39 8.79
N LYS A 101 11.48 -8.68 9.76
CA LYS A 101 12.66 -7.85 9.58
C LYS A 101 13.85 -8.47 10.32
N GLU A 102 14.87 -8.85 9.55
CA GLU A 102 16.12 -9.40 10.07
C GLU A 102 17.28 -8.49 9.65
N ASN A 103 17.87 -7.79 10.61
CA ASN A 103 18.82 -6.72 10.36
C ASN A 103 18.22 -5.64 9.43
N LEU A 104 18.79 -5.51 8.23
CA LEU A 104 18.35 -4.56 7.21
C LEU A 104 17.45 -5.22 6.13
N ILE A 105 17.36 -6.55 6.10
CA ILE A 105 16.55 -7.28 5.10
C ILE A 105 15.14 -7.47 5.65
N THR A 106 14.15 -7.15 4.83
CA THR A 106 12.75 -7.45 5.11
C THR A 106 12.28 -8.57 4.22
N THR A 107 11.61 -9.56 4.81
CA THR A 107 10.90 -10.63 4.10
C THR A 107 9.40 -10.40 4.25
N VAL A 108 8.67 -10.44 3.14
CA VAL A 108 7.20 -10.38 3.14
C VAL A 108 6.66 -11.67 2.55
N LEU A 109 5.84 -12.34 3.36
CA LEU A 109 5.07 -13.52 2.99
C LEU A 109 3.62 -13.09 2.77
N PHE A 110 3.02 -13.62 1.72
CA PHE A 110 1.59 -13.52 1.46
C PHE A 110 0.98 -14.90 1.65
N SER A 111 -0.09 -14.97 2.44
CA SER A 111 -0.84 -16.19 2.68
C SER A 111 -2.25 -16.00 2.15
N SER A 112 -2.61 -16.75 1.11
CA SER A 112 -3.94 -16.66 0.52
C SER A 112 -4.99 -17.24 1.47
N ALA A 113 -6.25 -16.83 1.29
CA ALA A 113 -7.39 -17.38 2.02
C ALA A 113 -7.53 -18.92 1.90
N GLN A 114 -6.91 -19.51 0.87
CA GLN A 114 -6.90 -20.95 0.63
C GLN A 114 -5.77 -21.67 1.40
N GLY A 115 -4.92 -20.94 2.12
CA GLY A 115 -3.81 -21.46 2.93
C GLY A 115 -2.49 -21.61 2.17
N ASN A 116 -2.39 -21.11 0.93
CA ASN A 116 -1.13 -21.11 0.19
C ASN A 116 -0.28 -19.92 0.64
N GLU A 117 0.95 -20.20 1.09
CA GLU A 117 1.90 -19.17 1.48
C GLU A 117 2.98 -18.98 0.41
N SER A 118 3.37 -17.74 0.17
CA SER A 118 4.40 -17.40 -0.82
C SER A 118 5.22 -16.19 -0.39
N MET A 119 6.54 -16.28 -0.58
CA MET A 119 7.44 -15.13 -0.38
C MET A 119 7.37 -14.21 -1.61
N ILE A 120 6.82 -13.02 -1.40
CA ILE A 120 6.58 -12.02 -2.44
C ILE A 120 7.66 -10.94 -2.47
N PHE A 121 8.45 -10.82 -1.39
CA PHE A 121 9.54 -9.87 -1.30
C PHE A 121 10.60 -10.35 -0.30
N ARG A 122 11.88 -10.15 -0.64
CA ARG A 122 13.01 -10.30 0.29
C ARG A 122 14.15 -9.38 -0.08
N ASN A 123 14.15 -8.17 0.46
CA ASN A 123 15.19 -7.17 0.18
C ASN A 123 15.20 -6.03 1.21
N TYR A 124 16.09 -5.08 1.00
CA TYR A 124 16.08 -3.76 1.62
C TYR A 124 14.99 -2.88 0.96
N GLY A 125 14.68 -1.74 1.59
CA GLY A 125 13.82 -0.72 0.98
C GLY A 125 12.31 -0.93 1.17
N PHE A 126 11.88 -1.96 1.89
CA PHE A 126 10.48 -2.14 2.30
C PHE A 126 10.03 -1.00 3.23
N TYR A 127 8.88 -0.39 2.93
CA TYR A 127 8.23 0.60 3.79
C TYR A 127 6.99 0.02 4.45
N THR A 128 6.00 -0.38 3.64
CA THR A 128 4.75 -0.96 4.14
C THR A 128 4.06 -1.75 3.03
N CYS A 129 3.12 -2.61 3.41
CA CYS A 129 2.17 -3.20 2.47
C CYS A 129 0.88 -3.55 3.21
N GLY A 130 -0.21 -3.73 2.46
CA GLY A 130 -1.47 -4.15 3.05
C GLY A 130 -2.66 -3.91 2.14
N PHE A 131 -3.83 -4.14 2.71
CA PHE A 131 -5.11 -4.16 1.99
C PHE A 131 -5.91 -2.89 2.22
N SER A 132 -6.72 -2.54 1.22
CA SER A 132 -7.86 -1.64 1.38
C SER A 132 -8.91 -2.24 2.32
N SER A 133 -9.76 -1.41 2.93
CA SER A 133 -10.73 -1.83 3.94
C SER A 133 -11.81 -2.79 3.42
N ASP A 134 -12.08 -2.81 2.11
CA ASP A 134 -12.99 -3.77 1.47
C ASP A 134 -12.28 -5.03 0.90
N GLY A 135 -10.95 -5.09 1.05
CA GLY A 135 -10.12 -6.20 0.60
C GLY A 135 -9.97 -6.33 -0.93
N LYS A 136 -10.40 -5.33 -1.72
CA LYS A 136 -10.32 -5.41 -3.19
C LYS A 136 -9.00 -4.93 -3.77
N TYR A 137 -8.26 -4.14 -3.01
CA TYR A 137 -6.98 -3.57 -3.42
C TYR A 137 -5.89 -3.91 -2.41
N PHE A 138 -4.69 -4.10 -2.92
CA PHE A 138 -3.47 -4.33 -2.15
C PHE A 138 -2.40 -3.37 -2.65
N VAL A 139 -1.63 -2.81 -1.73
CA VAL A 139 -0.47 -1.97 -2.05
C VAL A 139 0.78 -2.55 -1.41
N PHE A 140 1.89 -2.45 -2.13
CA PHE A 140 3.23 -2.61 -1.59
C PHE A 140 4.04 -1.36 -1.86
N ALA A 141 4.56 -0.74 -0.80
CA ALA A 141 5.35 0.48 -0.83
C ALA A 141 6.81 0.19 -0.46
N GLN A 142 7.71 0.75 -1.25
CA GLN A 142 9.15 0.69 -1.06
C GLN A 142 9.82 2.01 -1.46
N ASP A 143 11.12 2.11 -1.22
CA ASP A 143 11.95 3.27 -1.57
C ASP A 143 11.80 3.77 -3.01
N ALA A 144 11.62 2.87 -3.98
CA ALA A 144 11.44 3.20 -5.38
C ALA A 144 10.02 3.67 -5.75
N GLY A 145 9.02 3.40 -4.90
CA GLY A 145 7.63 3.73 -5.15
C GLY A 145 6.65 2.64 -4.71
N VAL A 146 5.52 2.53 -5.42
CA VAL A 146 4.39 1.67 -5.02
C VAL A 146 3.96 0.70 -6.13
N THR A 147 3.65 -0.53 -5.75
CA THR A 147 2.92 -1.50 -6.57
C THR A 147 1.48 -1.55 -6.09
N VAL A 148 0.53 -1.31 -6.98
CA VAL A 148 -0.90 -1.37 -6.71
C VAL A 148 -1.49 -2.58 -7.43
N LEU A 149 -2.12 -3.45 -6.67
CA LEU A 149 -2.81 -4.64 -7.15
C LEU A 149 -4.30 -4.52 -6.84
N ARG A 150 -5.10 -5.18 -7.67
CA ARG A 150 -6.53 -5.36 -7.47
C ARG A 150 -6.83 -6.85 -7.45
N ARG A 151 -7.87 -7.25 -6.72
CA ARG A 151 -8.35 -8.63 -6.75
C ARG A 151 -9.03 -8.94 -8.08
N SER A 152 -8.63 -10.03 -8.71
CA SER A 152 -9.29 -10.61 -9.87
C SER A 152 -10.70 -11.06 -9.45
N ASN A 153 -11.72 -10.65 -10.20
CA ASN A 153 -13.12 -11.00 -9.91
C ASN A 153 -13.39 -12.50 -10.07
#